data_AF-A0AA97GG82-F1
#
_entry.id   AF-A0AA97GG82-F1
#
_cell.length_a   1.000
_cell.length_b   1.000
_cell.length_c   1.000
_cell.angle_alpha   90.00
_cell.angle_beta   90.00
_cell.angle_gamma   90.00
#
_symmetry.space_group_name_H-M   'P 1'
#
loop_
_entity.id
_entity.type
_entity.pdbx_description
1 polymer ?
#
loop_
_entity_poly.entity_id
_entity_poly.type
_entity_poly.pdbx_seq_one_letter_code
_entity_poly.pdbx_strand_id
1 'polypeptide(L)'
;MSKFRGSITPGTEYNESLSHFLEQEARAGHISLEGMRRVTMKRNLAGTTALITGMTMVSAGASFIAMGGVMPLLTLIGAASAVMVSMIALARYPGGLFYQISAIETPFTHAALLRFAASGAPEDVIRELIVLLNKQEHVSYAQVHDVTWFCSRQASGIAESHLFHDRYTLIRNRLALESRRAG
;
A
#
# COMPACT_ATOMS: atom_id res chain seq x y z
N MET A 1 -30.66 2.18 -9.96
CA MET A 1 -30.86 0.71 -9.91
C MET A 1 -29.51 0.05 -9.63
N SER A 2 -29.30 -0.40 -8.40
CA SER A 2 -28.05 -1.04 -7.98
C SER A 2 -28.05 -2.50 -8.43
N LYS A 3 -27.08 -2.84 -9.28
CA LYS A 3 -26.67 -4.23 -9.56
C LYS A 3 -25.24 -4.38 -9.07
N PHE A 4 -25.05 -4.60 -7.78
CA PHE A 4 -23.89 -5.34 -7.28
C PHE A 4 -24.37 -6.35 -6.24
N ARG A 5 -24.33 -7.62 -6.65
CA ARG A 5 -24.54 -8.82 -5.83
C ARG A 5 -23.23 -9.14 -5.14
N GLY A 6 -23.29 -9.41 -3.84
CA GLY A 6 -22.21 -10.02 -3.08
C GLY A 6 -22.05 -9.34 -1.74
N SER A 7 -22.03 -10.12 -0.66
CA SER A 7 -21.75 -9.67 0.70
C SER A 7 -20.31 -9.16 0.81
N ILE A 8 -20.05 -7.99 0.26
CA ILE A 8 -18.78 -7.31 0.35
C ILE A 8 -18.72 -6.69 1.75
N THR A 9 -17.66 -6.98 2.51
CA THR A 9 -17.45 -6.36 3.82
C THR A 9 -17.49 -4.84 3.65
N PRO A 10 -18.32 -4.09 4.40
CA PRO A 10 -18.45 -2.65 4.20
C PRO A 10 -17.07 -1.99 4.16
N GLY A 11 -16.75 -1.30 3.07
CA GLY A 11 -15.48 -0.58 2.90
C GLY A 11 -14.45 -1.21 1.95
N THR A 12 -14.63 -2.45 1.45
CA THR A 12 -13.71 -3.00 0.42
C THR A 12 -14.02 -2.50 -1.00
N GLU A 13 -15.26 -2.07 -1.27
CA GLU A 13 -15.69 -1.46 -2.55
C GLU A 13 -14.85 -0.22 -2.93
N TYR A 14 -14.39 0.52 -1.92
CA TYR A 14 -13.54 1.70 -2.08
C TYR A 14 -12.16 1.33 -2.65
N ASN A 15 -11.56 0.28 -2.11
CA ASN A 15 -10.25 -0.19 -2.58
C ASN A 15 -10.36 -0.84 -3.97
N GLU A 16 -11.44 -1.59 -4.22
CA GLU A 16 -11.69 -2.19 -5.52
C GLU A 16 -11.88 -1.12 -6.60
N SER A 17 -12.69 -0.10 -6.34
CA SER A 17 -12.89 1.05 -7.23
C SER A 17 -11.57 1.76 -7.55
N LEU A 18 -10.74 2.04 -6.53
CA LEU A 18 -9.43 2.65 -6.73
C LEU A 18 -8.47 1.75 -7.53
N SER A 19 -8.42 0.44 -7.25
CA SER A 19 -7.57 -0.48 -8.02
C SER A 19 -8.00 -0.57 -9.48
N HIS A 20 -9.29 -0.64 -9.74
CA HIS A 20 -9.83 -0.73 -11.10
C HIS A 20 -9.55 0.54 -11.88
N PHE A 21 -9.72 1.71 -11.26
CA PHE A 21 -9.35 3.00 -11.85
C PHE A 21 -7.86 3.07 -12.20
N LEU A 22 -6.97 2.66 -11.29
CA LEU A 22 -5.53 2.67 -11.54
C LEU A 22 -5.14 1.74 -12.68
N GLU A 23 -5.77 0.56 -12.80
CA GLU A 23 -5.56 -0.32 -13.94
C GLU A 23 -6.01 0.32 -15.26
N GLN A 24 -7.14 1.03 -15.25
CA GLN A 24 -7.64 1.74 -16.42
C GLN A 24 -6.73 2.89 -16.84
N GLU A 25 -6.31 3.73 -15.89
CA GLU A 25 -5.39 4.85 -16.14
C GLU A 25 -4.05 4.35 -16.69
N ALA A 26 -3.56 3.21 -16.18
CA ALA A 26 -2.33 2.61 -16.67
C ALA A 26 -2.46 2.06 -18.08
N ARG A 27 -3.57 1.38 -18.40
CA ARG A 27 -3.85 0.88 -19.76
C ARG A 27 -4.02 2.02 -20.77
N ALA A 28 -4.60 3.14 -20.33
CA ALA A 28 -4.75 4.34 -21.12
C ALA A 28 -3.46 5.17 -21.25
N GLY A 29 -2.39 4.81 -20.53
CA GLY A 29 -1.10 5.52 -20.55
C GLY A 29 -1.10 6.84 -19.80
N HIS A 30 -2.13 7.11 -18.97
CA HIS A 30 -2.24 8.33 -18.17
C HIS A 30 -1.34 8.32 -16.93
N ILE A 31 -0.98 7.13 -16.45
CA ILE A 31 -0.04 6.95 -15.32
C ILE A 31 1.08 5.97 -15.71
N SER A 32 2.29 6.25 -15.23
CA SER A 32 3.39 5.29 -15.30
C SER A 32 3.34 4.35 -14.10
N LEU A 33 3.17 3.06 -14.36
CA LEU A 33 3.26 2.01 -13.33
C LEU A 33 4.71 1.57 -13.06
N GLU A 34 5.71 2.21 -13.65
CA GLU A 34 7.09 1.74 -13.56
C GLU A 34 7.60 1.79 -12.11
N GLY A 35 7.26 2.84 -11.37
CA GLY A 35 7.54 2.95 -9.93
C GLY A 35 6.89 1.82 -9.12
N MET A 36 5.61 1.53 -9.38
CA MET A 36 4.87 0.43 -8.76
C MET A 36 5.53 -0.93 -9.02
N ARG A 37 5.94 -1.18 -10.27
CA ARG A 37 6.64 -2.41 -10.67
C ARG A 37 7.99 -2.52 -9.99
N ARG A 38 8.76 -1.44 -9.90
CA ARG A 38 10.06 -1.43 -9.20
C ARG A 38 9.93 -1.74 -7.72
N VAL A 39 8.97 -1.13 -7.01
CA VAL A 39 8.71 -1.41 -5.59
C VAL A 39 8.32 -2.87 -5.38
N THR A 40 7.40 -3.37 -6.21
CA THR A 40 6.95 -4.77 -6.16
C THR A 40 8.10 -5.75 -6.45
N MET A 41 8.92 -5.45 -7.47
CA MET A 41 10.07 -6.28 -7.83
C MET A 41 11.13 -6.31 -6.71
N LYS A 42 11.46 -5.16 -6.11
CA LYS A 42 12.40 -5.08 -4.97
C LYS A 42 11.90 -5.89 -3.79
N ARG A 43 10.60 -5.79 -3.47
CA ARG A 43 9.99 -6.58 -2.40
C ARG A 43 10.02 -8.08 -2.71
N ASN A 44 9.65 -8.48 -3.92
CA ASN A 44 9.66 -9.89 -4.31
C ASN A 44 11.07 -10.47 -4.25
N LEU A 45 12.07 -9.74 -4.77
CA LEU A 45 13.46 -10.14 -4.69
C LEU A 45 13.93 -10.30 -3.23
N ALA A 46 13.62 -9.34 -2.35
CA ALA A 46 13.96 -9.43 -0.93
C ALA A 46 13.24 -10.61 -0.24
N GLY A 47 11.97 -10.86 -0.57
CA GLY A 47 11.19 -11.98 -0.06
C GLY A 47 11.73 -13.33 -0.49
N THR A 48 12.02 -13.51 -1.78
CA THR A 48 12.62 -14.73 -2.32
C THR A 48 14.00 -14.97 -1.74
N THR A 49 14.82 -13.92 -1.61
CA THR A 49 16.16 -14.02 -0.99
C THR A 49 16.03 -14.47 0.46
N ALA A 50 15.15 -13.85 1.26
CA ALA A 50 14.90 -14.24 2.64
C ALA A 50 14.48 -15.71 2.78
N LEU A 51 13.61 -16.19 1.88
CA LEU A 51 13.15 -17.59 1.87
C LEU A 51 14.30 -18.55 1.57
N ILE A 52 15.08 -18.29 0.51
CA ILE A 52 16.22 -19.14 0.12
C ILE A 52 17.27 -19.16 1.25
N THR A 53 17.66 -17.99 1.76
CA THR A 53 18.66 -17.91 2.84
C THR A 53 18.13 -18.52 4.14
N GLY A 54 16.82 -18.39 4.42
CA GLY A 54 16.17 -19.03 5.56
C GLY A 54 16.20 -20.56 5.49
N MET A 55 15.91 -21.15 4.32
CA MET A 55 16.04 -22.59 4.11
C MET A 55 17.50 -23.05 4.29
N THR A 56 18.45 -22.28 3.75
CA THR A 56 19.88 -22.55 3.90
C THR A 56 20.33 -22.48 5.37
N MET A 57 19.79 -21.52 6.13
CA MET A 57 20.04 -21.37 7.56
C MET A 57 19.53 -22.58 8.35
N VAL A 58 18.30 -23.04 8.07
CA VAL A 58 17.73 -24.23 8.72
C VAL A 58 18.55 -25.48 8.42
N SER A 59 18.94 -25.67 7.15
CA SER A 59 19.79 -26.80 6.74
C SER A 59 21.16 -26.77 7.42
N ALA A 60 21.84 -25.61 7.44
CA ALA A 60 23.13 -25.45 8.11
C ALA A 60 23.04 -25.67 9.63
N GLY A 61 21.94 -25.22 10.25
CA GLY A 61 21.66 -25.46 11.67
C GLY A 61 21.46 -26.94 11.98
N ALA A 62 20.68 -27.64 11.15
CA ALA A 62 20.49 -29.09 11.29
C ALA A 62 21.81 -29.85 11.12
N SER A 63 22.63 -29.50 10.12
CA SER A 63 23.95 -30.10 9.92
C SER A 63 24.90 -29.84 11.09
N PHE A 64 24.89 -28.62 11.68
CA PHE A 64 25.70 -28.31 12.86
C PHE A 64 25.27 -29.14 14.08
N ILE A 65 23.97 -29.29 14.33
CA ILE A 65 23.44 -30.10 15.45
C ILE A 65 23.81 -31.58 15.26
N ALA A 66 23.71 -32.10 14.04
CA ALA A 66 23.90 -33.52 13.76
C ALA A 66 25.37 -33.95 13.71
N MET A 67 26.25 -33.14 13.11
CA MET A 67 27.63 -33.52 12.80
C MET A 67 28.68 -32.61 13.46
N GLY A 68 28.28 -31.47 14.01
CA GLY A 68 29.20 -30.44 14.46
C GLY A 68 30.02 -29.84 13.31
N GLY A 69 31.07 -29.09 13.67
CA GLY A 69 32.05 -28.57 12.71
C GLY A 69 31.93 -27.07 12.42
N VAL A 70 33.06 -26.50 12.01
CA VAL A 70 33.22 -25.06 11.81
C VAL A 70 32.50 -24.57 10.55
N MET A 71 32.49 -25.37 9.48
CA MET A 71 31.87 -24.98 8.20
C MET A 71 30.33 -24.83 8.28
N PRO A 72 29.57 -25.75 8.91
CA PRO A 72 28.14 -25.55 9.15
C PRO A 72 27.85 -24.32 10.01
N LEU A 73 28.68 -24.03 11.03
CA LEU A 73 28.53 -22.86 11.89
C LEU A 73 28.74 -21.55 11.13
N LEU A 74 29.78 -21.45 10.30
CA LEU A 74 30.03 -20.28 9.45
C LEU A 74 28.91 -20.06 8.44
N THR A 75 28.40 -21.14 7.85
CA THR A 75 27.27 -21.11 6.90
C THR A 75 25.99 -20.64 7.60
N LEU A 76 25.75 -21.09 8.82
CA LEU A 76 24.60 -20.66 9.64
C LEU A 76 24.67 -19.15 9.94
N ILE A 77 25.82 -18.64 10.38
CA ILE A 77 26.02 -17.20 10.66
C ILE A 77 25.83 -16.37 9.39
N GLY A 78 26.44 -16.80 8.28
CA GLY A 78 26.31 -16.14 6.98
C GLY A 78 24.84 -16.08 6.53
N ALA A 79 24.14 -17.20 6.57
CA ALA A 79 22.73 -17.28 6.20
C ALA A 79 21.83 -16.42 7.12
N ALA A 80 22.07 -16.42 8.43
CA ALA A 80 21.32 -15.59 9.38
C ALA A 80 21.52 -14.09 9.12
N SER A 81 22.74 -13.66 8.80
CA SER A 81 23.01 -12.27 8.45
C SER A 81 22.29 -11.86 7.16
N ALA A 82 22.26 -12.72 6.14
CA ALA A 82 21.57 -12.46 4.88
C ALA A 82 20.03 -12.42 5.05
N VAL A 83 19.47 -13.26 5.94
CA VAL A 83 18.06 -13.18 6.34
C VAL A 83 17.77 -11.83 7.00
N MET A 84 18.61 -11.38 7.94
CA MET A 84 18.41 -10.07 8.60
C MET A 84 18.42 -8.91 7.60
N VAL A 85 19.37 -8.87 6.66
CA VAL A 85 19.42 -7.84 5.63
C VAL A 85 18.17 -7.87 4.74
N SER A 86 17.71 -9.05 4.37
CA SER A 86 16.50 -9.23 3.56
C SER A 86 15.24 -8.79 4.32
N MET A 87 15.16 -9.05 5.63
CA MET A 87 14.07 -8.59 6.49
C MET A 87 14.07 -7.07 6.66
N ILE A 88 15.25 -6.45 6.80
CA ILE A 88 15.38 -4.97 6.82
C ILE A 88 14.93 -4.37 5.49
N ALA A 89 15.28 -5.00 4.36
CA ALA A 89 14.82 -4.56 3.04
C ALA A 89 13.29 -4.68 2.91
N LEU A 90 12.70 -5.79 3.37
CA LEU A 90 11.25 -5.98 3.39
C LEU A 90 10.53 -4.96 4.29
N ALA A 91 11.13 -4.60 5.43
CA ALA A 91 10.60 -3.57 6.32
C ALA A 91 10.63 -2.17 5.68
N ARG A 92 11.57 -1.91 4.77
CA ARG A 92 11.67 -0.66 4.00
C ARG A 92 10.80 -0.63 2.74
N TYR A 93 10.43 -1.78 2.21
CA TYR A 93 9.45 -1.92 1.12
C TYR A 93 8.20 -2.67 1.62
N PRO A 94 7.50 -2.12 2.63
CA PRO A 94 6.33 -2.75 3.20
C PRO A 94 5.29 -3.01 2.12
N GLY A 95 4.69 -4.20 2.22
CA GLY A 95 3.61 -4.59 1.34
C GLY A 95 2.40 -3.68 1.49
N GLY A 96 1.76 -3.34 0.38
CA GLY A 96 0.47 -2.68 0.40
C GLY A 96 0.24 -1.81 -0.83
N LEU A 97 -1.04 -1.70 -1.19
CA LEU A 97 -1.54 -0.87 -2.29
C LEU A 97 -1.03 0.57 -2.16
N PHE A 98 -0.96 1.09 -0.93
CA PHE A 98 -0.43 2.41 -0.61
C PHE A 98 1.00 2.67 -1.13
N TYR A 99 1.96 1.78 -0.87
CA TYR A 99 3.37 1.97 -1.26
C TYR A 99 3.60 1.84 -2.77
N GLN A 100 2.72 1.10 -3.42
CA GLN A 100 2.69 1.02 -4.87
C GLN A 100 2.14 2.35 -5.42
N ILE A 101 0.95 2.77 -4.97
CA ILE A 101 0.31 4.02 -5.41
C ILE A 101 1.19 5.24 -5.14
N SER A 102 1.92 5.28 -4.02
CA SER A 102 2.83 6.38 -3.69
C SER A 102 4.01 6.52 -4.63
N ALA A 103 4.31 5.49 -5.43
CA ALA A 103 5.36 5.53 -6.44
C ALA A 103 4.87 6.06 -7.80
N ILE A 104 3.60 6.44 -7.92
CA ILE A 104 3.06 7.13 -9.10
C ILE A 104 3.47 8.61 -8.99
N GLU A 105 4.36 9.04 -9.88
CA GLU A 105 4.91 10.42 -9.89
C GLU A 105 3.99 11.42 -10.60
N THR A 106 3.07 10.93 -11.46
CA THR A 106 2.12 11.79 -12.18
C THR A 106 1.11 12.42 -11.21
N PRO A 107 0.85 13.74 -11.29
CA PRO A 107 -0.13 14.37 -10.44
C PRO A 107 -1.55 13.94 -10.80
N PHE A 108 -2.39 13.79 -9.79
CA PHE A 108 -3.83 13.61 -9.94
C PHE A 108 -4.47 14.96 -10.26
N THR A 109 -5.21 15.01 -11.37
CA THR A 109 -5.81 16.25 -11.90
C THR A 109 -7.33 16.20 -11.89
N HIS A 110 -7.98 17.35 -12.11
CA HIS A 110 -9.43 17.42 -12.32
C HIS A 110 -9.92 16.51 -13.45
N ALA A 111 -9.13 16.33 -14.51
CA ALA A 111 -9.46 15.40 -15.59
C ALA A 111 -9.42 13.93 -15.12
N ALA A 112 -8.44 13.57 -14.29
CA ALA A 112 -8.36 12.24 -13.67
C ALA A 112 -9.53 12.01 -12.70
N LEU A 113 -9.95 13.04 -11.96
CA LEU A 113 -11.13 12.97 -11.10
C LEU A 113 -12.42 12.67 -11.88
N LEU A 114 -12.64 13.32 -13.03
CA LEU A 114 -13.81 13.06 -13.87
C LEU A 114 -13.82 11.61 -14.38
N ARG A 115 -12.67 11.07 -14.76
CA ARG A 115 -12.54 9.66 -15.16
C ARG A 115 -12.75 8.72 -13.97
N PHE A 116 -12.26 9.09 -12.79
CA PHE A 116 -12.48 8.32 -11.57
C PHE A 116 -13.96 8.27 -11.19
N ALA A 117 -14.67 9.40 -11.28
CA ALA A 117 -16.12 9.46 -11.10
C ALA A 117 -16.85 8.58 -12.13
N ALA A 118 -16.45 8.64 -13.41
CA ALA A 118 -17.02 7.80 -14.47
C ALA A 118 -16.78 6.29 -14.25
N SER A 119 -15.69 5.93 -13.54
CA SER A 119 -15.37 4.54 -13.18
C SER A 119 -16.16 4.00 -11.98
N GLY A 120 -17.06 4.81 -11.38
CA GLY A 120 -17.89 4.41 -10.26
C GLY A 120 -17.26 4.67 -8.89
N ALA A 121 -16.45 5.73 -8.76
CA ALA A 121 -15.94 6.14 -7.46
C ALA A 121 -17.09 6.56 -6.50
N PRO A 122 -16.99 6.23 -5.20
CA PRO A 122 -17.95 6.69 -4.19
C PRO A 122 -18.06 8.21 -4.10
N GLU A 123 -19.27 8.74 -3.89
CA GLU A 123 -19.54 10.19 -3.90
C GLU A 123 -18.81 10.96 -2.79
N ASP A 124 -18.62 10.34 -1.63
CA ASP A 124 -17.88 10.89 -0.51
C ASP A 124 -16.38 11.06 -0.83
N VAL A 125 -15.78 10.07 -1.50
CA VAL A 125 -14.41 10.14 -2.03
C VAL A 125 -14.30 11.26 -3.06
N ILE A 126 -15.23 11.33 -4.02
CA ILE A 126 -15.23 12.38 -5.05
C ILE A 126 -15.28 13.76 -4.39
N ARG A 127 -16.16 13.94 -3.40
CA ARG A 127 -16.32 15.22 -2.69
C ARG A 127 -15.03 15.66 -2.00
N GLU A 128 -14.39 14.77 -1.25
CA GLU A 128 -13.14 15.08 -0.55
C GLU A 128 -11.99 15.35 -1.54
N LEU A 129 -11.94 14.64 -2.67
CA LEU A 129 -10.96 14.90 -3.73
C LEU A 129 -11.17 16.25 -4.43
N ILE A 130 -12.41 16.69 -4.64
CA ILE A 130 -12.70 18.04 -5.16
C ILE A 130 -12.15 19.10 -4.21
N VAL A 131 -12.40 18.95 -2.91
CA VAL A 131 -11.90 19.89 -1.89
C VAL A 131 -10.36 19.91 -1.90
N LEU A 132 -9.73 18.74 -2.00
CA LEU A 132 -8.27 18.62 -2.02
C LEU A 132 -7.66 19.27 -3.28
N LEU A 133 -8.22 19.00 -4.46
CA LEU A 133 -7.79 19.58 -5.74
C LEU A 133 -7.99 21.09 -5.83
N ASN A 134 -9.02 21.63 -5.16
CA ASN A 134 -9.24 23.08 -5.08
C ASN A 134 -8.27 23.78 -4.12
N LYS A 135 -7.73 23.05 -3.14
CA LYS A 135 -6.79 23.59 -2.14
C LYS A 135 -5.32 23.43 -2.54
N GLN A 136 -5.00 22.42 -3.33
CA GLN A 136 -3.63 22.05 -3.67
C GLN A 136 -3.44 22.06 -5.19
N GLU A 137 -2.37 22.73 -5.64
CA GLU A 137 -1.99 22.76 -7.06
C GLU A 137 -1.60 21.36 -7.58
N HIS A 138 -1.04 20.52 -6.70
CA HIS A 138 -0.60 19.17 -7.02
C HIS A 138 -1.13 18.18 -5.99
N VAL A 139 -2.06 17.31 -6.40
CA VAL A 139 -2.54 16.20 -5.59
C VAL A 139 -1.82 14.93 -6.04
N SER A 140 -1.21 14.21 -5.09
CA SER A 140 -0.55 12.93 -5.37
C SER A 140 -1.55 11.77 -5.31
N TYR A 141 -1.29 10.70 -6.06
CA TYR A 141 -2.09 9.47 -5.96
C TYR A 141 -2.01 8.84 -4.56
N ALA A 142 -0.95 9.09 -3.79
CA ALA A 142 -0.87 8.71 -2.38
C ALA A 142 -1.97 9.36 -1.54
N GLN A 143 -2.26 10.64 -1.79
CA GLN A 143 -3.37 11.35 -1.15
C GLN A 143 -4.72 10.85 -1.64
N VAL A 144 -4.83 10.48 -2.93
CA VAL A 144 -6.07 9.85 -3.45
C VAL A 144 -6.38 8.56 -2.68
N HIS A 145 -5.39 7.68 -2.52
CA HIS A 145 -5.54 6.47 -1.71
C HIS A 145 -5.89 6.78 -0.25
N ASP A 146 -5.29 7.80 0.34
CA ASP A 146 -5.58 8.18 1.73
C ASP A 146 -7.03 8.64 1.92
N VAL A 147 -7.56 9.44 0.99
CA VAL A 147 -8.96 9.85 0.97
C VAL A 147 -9.85 8.62 0.82
N THR A 148 -9.56 7.74 -0.16
CA THR A 148 -10.32 6.50 -0.37
C THR A 148 -10.32 5.61 0.89
N TRP A 149 -9.17 5.48 1.56
CA TRP A 149 -9.07 4.70 2.79
C TRP A 149 -9.85 5.35 3.95
N PHE A 150 -9.79 6.67 4.08
CA PHE A 150 -10.48 7.38 5.15
C PHE A 150 -12.01 7.27 5.00
N CYS A 151 -12.52 7.56 3.81
CA CYS A 151 -13.93 7.40 3.45
C CYS A 151 -14.42 5.96 3.66
N SER A 152 -13.63 4.97 3.22
CA SER A 152 -13.86 3.55 3.48
C SER A 152 -14.14 3.25 4.96
N ARG A 153 -13.31 3.78 5.87
CA ARG A 153 -13.43 3.51 7.31
C ARG A 153 -14.61 4.21 7.95
N GLN A 154 -14.89 5.44 7.53
CA GLN A 154 -16.07 6.16 7.98
C GLN A 154 -17.36 5.46 7.54
N ALA A 155 -17.41 4.99 6.28
CA ALA A 155 -18.53 4.21 5.77
C ALA A 155 -18.72 2.87 6.51
N SER A 156 -17.63 2.24 6.97
CA SER A 156 -17.69 1.06 7.85
C SER A 156 -18.09 1.37 9.30
N GLY A 157 -18.37 2.63 9.65
CA GLY A 157 -18.75 3.04 11.02
C GLY A 157 -17.58 3.02 12.02
N ILE A 158 -16.34 3.02 11.55
CA ILE A 158 -15.15 3.01 12.43
C ILE A 158 -14.87 4.45 12.85
N ALA A 159 -15.06 4.76 14.13
CA ALA A 159 -14.75 6.08 14.67
C ALA A 159 -13.24 6.36 14.60
N GLU A 160 -12.88 7.64 14.48
CA GLU A 160 -11.49 8.08 14.29
C GLU A 160 -10.55 7.61 15.41
N SER A 161 -11.06 7.49 16.63
CA SER A 161 -10.34 6.96 17.80
C SER A 161 -9.93 5.49 17.66
N HIS A 162 -10.61 4.72 16.80
CA HIS A 162 -10.35 3.31 16.54
C HIS A 162 -9.52 3.08 15.26
N LEU A 163 -9.11 4.15 14.59
CA LEU A 163 -8.17 4.07 13.48
C LEU A 163 -6.76 3.87 14.04
N PHE A 164 -5.94 3.09 13.31
CA PHE A 164 -4.53 2.90 13.66
C PHE A 164 -3.83 4.26 13.81
N HIS A 165 -3.43 4.61 15.03
CA HIS A 165 -2.96 5.94 15.41
C HIS A 165 -1.86 6.46 14.46
N ASP A 166 -0.86 5.65 14.16
CA ASP A 166 0.25 6.03 13.28
C ASP A 166 -0.21 6.29 11.85
N ARG A 167 -1.09 5.43 11.32
CA ARG A 167 -1.63 5.56 9.96
C ARG A 167 -2.55 6.76 9.85
N TYR A 168 -3.42 6.95 10.83
CA TYR A 168 -4.32 8.09 10.88
C TYR A 168 -3.55 9.41 11.00
N THR A 169 -2.53 9.48 11.85
CA THR A 169 -1.68 10.67 12.00
C THR A 169 -0.97 11.01 10.68
N LEU A 170 -0.42 10.00 10.00
CA LEU A 170 0.27 10.18 8.73
C LEU A 170 -0.67 10.63 7.61
N ILE A 171 -1.90 10.08 7.54
CA ILE A 171 -2.94 10.51 6.61
C ILE A 171 -3.37 11.93 6.90
N ARG A 172 -3.67 12.25 8.16
CA ARG A 172 -4.10 13.57 8.60
C ARG A 172 -3.08 14.65 8.27
N ASN A 173 -1.80 14.38 8.50
CA ASN A 173 -0.72 15.30 8.16
C ASN A 173 -0.63 15.55 6.64
N ARG A 174 -0.84 14.54 5.80
CA ARG A 174 -0.74 14.68 4.33
C ARG A 174 -1.97 15.28 3.68
N LEU A 175 -3.14 15.02 4.23
CA LEU A 175 -4.40 15.60 3.76
C LEU A 175 -4.67 16.98 4.38
N ALA A 176 -3.85 17.41 5.35
CA ALA A 176 -4.06 18.62 6.13
C ALA A 176 -5.49 18.69 6.69
N LEU A 177 -6.03 17.55 7.14
CA LEU A 177 -7.38 17.47 7.70
C LEU A 177 -7.39 18.23 9.04
N GLU A 178 -8.11 19.34 9.08
CA GLU A 178 -8.46 20.00 10.32
C GLU A 178 -9.30 19.05 11.18
N SER A 179 -9.10 19.04 12.51
CA SER A 179 -9.94 18.21 13.37
C SER A 179 -11.39 18.66 13.20
N ARG A 180 -12.26 17.78 12.71
CA ARG A 180 -13.70 18.00 12.88
C ARG A 180 -13.95 17.96 14.38
N ARG A 181 -14.23 19.11 14.99
CA ARG A 181 -14.68 19.16 16.39
C ARG A 181 -15.92 18.27 16.47
N ALA A 182 -15.86 17.24 17.29
CA ALA A 182 -17.04 16.50 17.70
C ALA A 182 -17.99 17.51 18.34
N GLY A 183 -19.09 17.80 17.66
CA GLY A 183 -20.25 18.51 18.21
C GLY A 183 -21.20 17.50 18.83
#